data_AF-A0A1Y2T0T4-F1
#
_entry.id   AF-A0A1Y2T0T4-F1
#
_cell.length_a   1.000
_cell.length_b   1.000
_cell.length_c   1.000
_cell.angle_alpha   90.00
_cell.angle_beta   90.00
_cell.angle_gamma   90.00
#
_symmetry.space_group_name_H-M   'P 1'
#
loop_
_entity.id
_entity.type
_entity.pdbx_description
1 polymer ?
#
loop_
_entity_poly.entity_id
_entity_poly.type
_entity_poly.pdbx_seq_one_letter_code
_entity_poly.pdbx_strand_id
1 'polypeptide(L)'
;MPHFIDEKCIGCTACVSVCPTEAISGERKQLHYIDPKLCIDCDACVRSCPVLAIADEFGVYKPRIPKRADWPKPVIDPVSCSGCDFCVEICPFDCLELAG
;
A
#
# COMPACT_ATOMS: atom_id res chain seq x y z
N MET A 1 13.00 1.82 4.91
CA MET A 1 13.45 0.96 6.03
C MET A 1 12.79 -0.41 5.85
N PRO A 2 13.23 -1.50 6.52
CA PRO A 2 12.73 -2.83 6.17
C PRO A 2 11.33 -3.09 6.74
N HIS A 3 10.48 -3.75 5.95
CA HIS A 3 9.20 -4.27 6.45
C HIS A 3 9.42 -5.50 7.35
N PHE A 4 8.42 -5.80 8.18
CA PHE A 4 8.39 -7.00 9.01
C PHE A 4 7.05 -7.74 8.92
N ILE A 5 7.08 -9.05 9.19
CA ILE A 5 5.93 -9.94 9.15
C ILE A 5 5.54 -10.33 10.58
N ASP A 6 4.28 -10.14 10.94
CA ASP A 6 3.73 -10.47 12.25
C ASP A 6 3.10 -11.87 12.30
N GLU A 7 2.62 -12.23 13.48
CA GLU A 7 1.96 -13.52 13.78
C GLU A 7 0.64 -13.75 13.05
N LYS A 8 0.05 -12.74 12.37
CA LYS A 8 -1.13 -12.92 11.53
C LYS A 8 -0.80 -13.64 10.22
N CYS A 9 0.48 -13.83 9.91
CA CYS A 9 0.92 -14.50 8.70
C CYS A 9 0.41 -15.94 8.63
N ILE A 10 -0.24 -16.28 7.51
CA ILE A 10 -0.80 -17.61 7.25
C ILE A 10 0.10 -18.49 6.38
N GLY A 11 1.32 -18.05 6.07
CA GLY A 11 2.26 -18.81 5.24
C GLY A 11 1.77 -19.11 3.81
N CYS A 12 1.10 -18.15 3.16
CA CYS A 12 0.48 -18.33 1.83
C CYS A 12 1.41 -18.11 0.62
N THR A 13 2.68 -17.84 0.88
CA THR A 13 3.77 -17.54 -0.09
C THR A 13 3.55 -16.39 -1.08
N ALA A 14 2.44 -15.64 -1.00
CA ALA A 14 2.16 -14.51 -1.91
C ALA A 14 3.27 -13.43 -1.87
N CYS A 15 3.72 -13.04 -0.66
CA CYS A 15 4.77 -12.04 -0.50
C CYS A 15 6.12 -12.47 -1.10
N VAL A 16 6.46 -13.76 -1.03
CA VAL A 16 7.68 -14.32 -1.60
C VAL A 16 7.68 -14.14 -3.12
N SER A 17 6.55 -14.43 -3.78
CA SER A 17 6.44 -14.35 -5.25
C SER A 17 6.55 -12.94 -5.83
N VAL A 18 6.29 -11.90 -5.03
CA VAL A 18 6.29 -10.50 -5.49
C VAL A 18 7.53 -9.72 -5.06
N CYS A 19 8.41 -10.32 -4.23
CA CYS A 19 9.57 -9.61 -3.72
C CYS A 19 10.65 -9.51 -4.82
N PRO A 20 10.98 -8.31 -5.31
CA PRO A 20 11.93 -8.14 -6.42
C PRO A 20 13.38 -8.43 -6.03
N THR A 21 13.69 -8.43 -4.73
CA THR A 21 15.04 -8.66 -4.18
C THR A 21 15.17 -9.98 -3.45
N GLU A 22 14.15 -10.85 -3.53
CA GLU A 22 14.12 -12.16 -2.86
C GLU A 22 14.40 -12.06 -1.34
N ALA A 23 14.07 -10.92 -0.73
CA ALA A 23 14.29 -10.66 0.69
C ALA A 23 13.41 -11.50 1.63
N ILE A 24 12.48 -12.31 1.12
CA ILE A 24 11.45 -12.98 1.91
C ILE A 24 11.65 -14.49 1.86
N SER A 25 11.74 -15.11 3.03
CA SER A 25 11.93 -16.55 3.19
C SER A 25 10.83 -17.16 4.08
N GLY A 26 10.56 -18.45 3.90
CA GLY A 26 9.64 -19.22 4.73
C GLY A 26 8.86 -20.27 3.93
N GLU A 27 8.39 -21.29 4.64
CA GLU A 27 7.66 -22.41 4.04
C GLU A 27 6.15 -22.20 4.08
N ARG A 28 5.45 -22.98 3.25
CA ARG A 28 3.99 -22.97 3.20
C ARG A 28 3.40 -23.32 4.57
N LYS A 29 2.42 -22.53 5.02
CA LYS A 29 1.79 -22.60 6.36
C LYS A 29 2.73 -22.30 7.54
N GLN A 30 3.91 -21.70 7.29
CA GLN A 30 4.81 -21.23 8.34
C GLN A 30 4.90 -19.71 8.33
N LEU A 31 5.32 -19.14 9.47
CA LEU A 31 5.63 -17.72 9.56
C LEU A 31 6.82 -17.40 8.63
N HIS A 32 6.62 -16.44 7.74
CA HIS A 32 7.69 -15.96 6.86
C HIS A 32 8.54 -14.88 7.54
N TYR A 33 9.75 -14.69 7.03
CA TYR A 33 10.73 -13.71 7.51
C TYR A 33 11.19 -12.81 6.36
N ILE A 34 11.41 -11.52 6.66
CA ILE A 34 11.99 -10.54 5.73
C ILE A 34 13.41 -10.23 6.19
N ASP A 35 14.40 -10.45 5.32
CA ASP A 35 15.78 -10.05 5.54
C ASP A 35 15.90 -8.52 5.40
N PRO A 36 16.23 -7.80 6.49
CA PRO A 36 16.33 -6.34 6.46
C PRO A 36 17.47 -5.81 5.60
N LYS A 37 18.47 -6.65 5.26
CA LYS A 37 19.60 -6.24 4.41
C LYS A 37 19.24 -6.22 2.92
N LEU A 38 18.24 -7.01 2.52
CA LEU A 38 17.80 -7.15 1.14
C LEU A 38 16.52 -6.36 0.85
N CYS A 39 15.79 -5.97 1.89
CA CYS A 39 14.56 -5.20 1.74
C CYS A 39 14.86 -3.77 1.25
N ILE A 40 14.21 -3.38 0.15
CA ILE A 40 14.34 -2.05 -0.46
C ILE A 40 13.11 -1.16 -0.23
N ASP A 41 12.21 -1.52 0.68
CA ASP A 41 11.04 -0.70 1.06
C ASP A 41 10.12 -0.34 -0.13
N CYS A 42 9.83 -1.33 -0.98
CA CYS A 42 9.05 -1.13 -2.20
C CYS A 42 7.54 -1.38 -2.06
N ASP A 43 7.05 -1.76 -0.88
CA ASP A 43 5.64 -2.09 -0.59
C ASP A 43 5.01 -3.26 -1.37
N ALA A 44 5.74 -3.94 -2.27
CA ALA A 44 5.19 -5.01 -3.10
C ALA A 44 4.58 -6.14 -2.25
N CYS A 45 5.33 -6.59 -1.23
CA CYS A 45 4.87 -7.62 -0.31
C CYS A 45 3.64 -7.17 0.50
N VAL A 46 3.64 -5.93 0.98
CA VAL A 46 2.53 -5.33 1.77
C VAL A 46 1.23 -5.38 0.98
N ARG A 47 1.26 -4.97 -0.29
CA ARG A 47 0.08 -4.98 -1.17
C ARG A 47 -0.42 -6.39 -1.51
N SER A 48 0.49 -7.36 -1.58
CA SER A 48 0.15 -8.76 -1.89
C SER A 48 -0.42 -9.52 -0.70
N CYS A 49 -0.13 -9.09 0.53
CA CYS A 49 -0.46 -9.86 1.74
C CYS A 49 -1.98 -9.91 1.96
N PRO A 50 -2.60 -11.10 1.91
CA PRO A 50 -4.05 -11.16 1.95
C PRO A 50 -4.64 -10.89 3.35
N VAL A 51 -3.82 -11.01 4.39
CA VAL A 51 -4.22 -10.91 5.80
C VAL A 51 -3.62 -9.68 6.49
N LEU A 52 -3.00 -8.77 5.73
CA LEU A 52 -2.39 -7.54 6.26
C LEU A 52 -1.42 -7.81 7.43
N ALA A 53 -0.59 -8.84 7.30
CA ALA A 53 0.40 -9.27 8.29
C ALA A 53 1.77 -8.59 8.14
N ILE A 54 1.90 -7.60 7.25
CA ILE A 54 3.18 -6.94 6.94
C ILE A 54 3.06 -5.47 7.30
N ALA A 55 3.96 -5.00 8.15
CA ALA A 55 4.05 -3.61 8.58
C ALA A 55 5.40 -2.99 8.20
N ASP A 56 5.42 -1.66 8.12
CA ASP A 56 6.65 -0.87 8.04
C ASP A 56 7.33 -0.73 9.40
N GLU A 57 8.53 -0.15 9.44
CA GLU A 57 9.32 0.05 10.65
C GLU A 57 8.59 0.75 11.81
N PHE A 58 7.51 1.48 11.53
CA PHE A 58 6.71 2.19 12.54
C PHE A 58 5.54 1.36 13.06
N GLY A 59 5.40 0.11 12.60
CA GLY A 59 4.25 -0.74 12.94
C GLY A 59 2.97 -0.34 12.23
N VAL A 60 3.07 0.40 11.13
CA VAL A 60 1.91 0.82 10.35
C VAL A 60 1.59 -0.24 9.30
N TYR A 61 0.33 -0.68 9.29
CA TYR A 61 -0.21 -1.60 8.30
C TYR A 61 -0.91 -0.80 7.21
N LYS A 62 -0.44 -0.92 5.97
CA LYS A 62 -1.08 -0.24 4.84
C LYS A 62 -2.35 -1.00 4.45
N PRO A 63 -3.52 -0.33 4.39
CA PRO A 63 -4.77 -0.98 4.04
C PRO A 63 -4.75 -1.46 2.59
N ARG A 64 -5.59 -2.46 2.27
CA ARG A 64 -5.80 -2.84 0.88
C ARG A 64 -6.42 -1.68 0.13
N ILE A 65 -5.88 -1.40 -1.07
CA ILE A 65 -6.50 -0.46 -2.00
C ILE A 65 -7.89 -1.01 -2.34
N PRO A 66 -8.97 -0.25 -2.06
CA PRO A 66 -10.31 -0.70 -2.37
C PRO A 66 -10.47 -0.89 -3.88
N LYS A 67 -11.49 -1.65 -4.28
CA LYS A 67 -11.87 -1.69 -5.69
C LYS A 67 -12.29 -0.29 -6.11
N ARG A 68 -12.09 0.04 -7.38
CA ARG A 68 -12.39 1.38 -7.91
C ARG A 68 -13.84 1.82 -7.66
N ALA A 69 -14.79 0.89 -7.60
CA ALA A 69 -16.18 1.16 -7.27
C ALA A 69 -16.38 1.68 -5.82
N ASP A 70 -15.47 1.31 -4.92
CA ASP A 70 -15.51 1.64 -3.49
C ASP A 70 -14.52 2.77 -3.14
N TRP A 71 -13.87 3.40 -4.13
CA TRP A 71 -12.97 4.52 -3.87
C TRP A 71 -13.75 5.72 -3.34
N PRO A 72 -13.32 6.34 -2.22
CA PRO A 72 -13.94 7.56 -1.75
C PRO A 72 -13.77 8.65 -2.82
N LYS A 73 -14.83 9.42 -3.06
CA LYS A 73 -14.76 10.59 -3.93
C LYS A 73 -13.96 11.71 -3.25
N PRO A 74 -13.20 12.52 -4.01
CA PRO A 74 -12.47 13.63 -3.44
C PRO A 74 -13.44 14.66 -2.82
N VAL A 75 -13.08 15.18 -1.65
CA VAL A 75 -13.75 16.30 -0.98
C VAL A 75 -12.74 17.43 -0.88
N ILE A 76 -13.09 18.61 -1.38
CA ILE A 76 -12.22 19.79 -1.35
C ILE A 76 -12.57 20.60 -0.10
N ASP A 77 -11.61 20.80 0.80
CA ASP A 77 -11.72 21.74 1.91
C ASP A 77 -11.47 23.18 1.38
N PRO A 78 -12.48 24.06 1.38
CA PRO A 78 -12.33 25.40 0.82
C PRO A 78 -11.41 26.31 1.63
N VAL A 79 -11.16 26.02 2.92
CA VAL A 79 -10.26 26.84 3.76
C VAL A 79 -8.80 26.55 3.42
N SER A 80 -8.47 25.28 3.17
CA SER A 80 -7.12 24.84 2.84
C SER A 80 -6.81 24.86 1.34
N CYS A 81 -7.83 24.92 0.48
CA CYS A 81 -7.66 24.96 -0.98
C CYS A 81 -6.97 26.25 -1.43
N SER A 82 -5.87 26.13 -2.18
CA SER A 82 -5.14 27.27 -2.73
C SER A 82 -5.71 27.81 -4.05
N GLY A 83 -6.67 27.10 -4.66
CA GLY A 83 -7.23 27.46 -5.97
C GLY A 83 -6.25 27.23 -7.15
N CYS A 84 -5.27 26.33 -7.01
CA CYS A 84 -4.21 26.12 -8.00
C CYS A 84 -4.60 25.32 -9.25
N ASP A 85 -5.86 24.92 -9.40
CA ASP A 85 -6.42 24.19 -10.56
C ASP A 85 -5.89 22.77 -10.83
N PHE A 86 -4.86 22.32 -10.12
CA PHE A 86 -4.24 21.02 -10.37
C PHE A 86 -5.23 19.84 -10.27
N CYS A 87 -6.22 19.93 -9.39
CA CYS A 87 -7.23 18.88 -9.23
C CYS A 87 -8.17 18.76 -10.44
N VAL A 88 -8.42 19.86 -11.15
CA VAL A 88 -9.24 19.88 -12.37
C VAL A 88 -8.44 19.25 -13.51
N GLU A 89 -7.23 19.75 -13.76
CA GLU A 89 -6.35 19.30 -14.84
C GLU A 89 -5.96 17.82 -14.74
N ILE A 90 -5.71 17.32 -13.52
CA ILE A 90 -5.28 15.92 -13.33
C ILE A 90 -6.45 14.93 -13.41
N CYS A 91 -7.70 15.40 -13.43
CA CYS A 91 -8.85 14.52 -13.42
C CYS A 91 -9.06 13.88 -14.80
N PRO A 92 -8.84 12.56 -14.96
CA PRO A 92 -8.94 11.92 -16.28
C PRO A 92 -10.38 11.73 -16.78
N PHE A 93 -11.36 12.20 -16.01
CA PHE A 93 -12.79 12.14 -16.33
C PHE A 93 -13.43 13.52 -16.43
N ASP A 94 -12.62 14.59 -16.36
CA ASP A 94 -13.07 15.98 -16.48
C ASP A 94 -14.27 16.31 -15.57
N CYS A 95 -14.30 15.72 -14.37
CA CYS A 95 -15.47 15.77 -13.49
C CYS A 95 -15.40 16.88 -12.43
N LEU A 96 -14.45 17.80 -12.53
CA LEU A 96 -14.19 18.87 -11.58
C LEU A 96 -14.09 20.21 -12.32
N GLU A 97 -14.42 21.30 -11.63
CA GLU A 97 -14.29 22.67 -12.13
C GLU A 97 -13.96 23.62 -10.97
N LEU A 98 -13.33 24.76 -11.27
CA LEU A 98 -13.17 25.84 -10.30
C LEU A 98 -14.50 26.59 -10.14
N ALA A 99 -14.92 26.79 -8.90
CA ALA A 99 -16.12 27.56 -8.60
C ALA A 99 -15.90 29.04 -8.98
N GLY A 100 -16.75 29.56 -9.86
CA GLY A 100 -16.78 30.96 -10.34
C GLY A 100 -18.18 31.55 -10.26
#